data_AF-A0AAV8QMZ2-F1
#
_entry.id   AF-A0AAV8QMZ2-F1
#
_cell.length_a   1.000
_cell.length_b   1.000
_cell.length_c   1.000
_cell.angle_alpha   90.00
_cell.angle_beta   90.00
_cell.angle_gamma   90.00
#
_symmetry.space_group_name_H-M   'P 1'
#
loop_
_entity.id
_entity.type
_entity.pdbx_description
1 polymer ?
#
loop_
_entity_poly.entity_id
_entity_poly.type
_entity_poly.pdbx_seq_one_letter_code
_entity_poly.pdbx_strand_id
1 'polypeptide(L)'
;MWLELSMSLARFPDTFSCAVSGAPMTWDAYDTFYTEKYMGLPKENPDAYEYGSMMHHVHKIRGKLLLVHGMISEDVHFRHTARLVNLLIAAGKSNELLLFSDERRMARRHRDIYMEDRISEFIEKLMNGALFFPHPSADQMLALVLSPEQSGGTHHKPFQFFSNEGEPGSFVGYEAFGQLCEA
;
A
#
# COMPACT_ATOMS: atom_id res chain seq x y z
N MET A 1 -7.12 4.80 13.13
CA MET A 1 -6.14 3.83 13.66
C MET A 1 -5.56 3.04 12.47
N TRP A 2 -4.86 3.71 11.54
CA TRP A 2 -4.28 3.11 10.32
C TRP A 2 -2.89 3.67 9.97
N LEU A 3 -2.33 4.51 10.86
CA LEU A 3 -1.25 5.44 10.50
C LEU A 3 0.13 4.78 10.39
N GLU A 4 0.35 3.57 10.93
CA GLU A 4 1.72 3.03 11.07
C GLU A 4 1.82 1.51 10.86
N LEU A 5 0.96 0.88 10.05
CA LEU A 5 1.12 -0.55 9.73
C LEU A 5 2.43 -0.85 8.97
N SER A 6 2.98 0.16 8.27
CA SER A 6 4.30 0.09 7.67
C SER A 6 5.44 -0.14 8.69
N MET A 7 5.28 0.34 9.93
CA MET A 7 6.25 0.10 11.01
C MET A 7 6.24 -1.35 11.49
N SER A 8 5.08 -1.99 11.57
CA SER A 8 4.98 -3.42 11.91
C SER A 8 5.71 -4.28 10.88
N LEU A 9 5.54 -3.96 9.59
CA LEU A 9 6.22 -4.65 8.49
C LEU A 9 7.75 -4.55 8.59
N ALA A 10 8.26 -3.41 9.04
CA ALA A 10 9.70 -3.18 9.15
C ALA A 10 10.31 -3.75 10.45
N ARG A 11 9.53 -3.78 11.55
CA ARG A 11 9.98 -4.28 12.85
C ARG A 11 9.88 -5.80 12.98
N PHE A 12 8.88 -6.41 12.35
CA PHE A 12 8.63 -7.84 12.38
C PHE A 12 8.56 -8.41 10.96
N PRO A 13 9.65 -8.32 10.18
CA PRO A 13 9.65 -8.66 8.76
C PRO A 13 9.48 -10.16 8.49
N ASP A 14 9.66 -11.00 9.50
CA ASP A 14 9.47 -12.46 9.43
C ASP A 14 8.06 -12.89 9.84
N THR A 15 7.26 -11.96 10.36
CA THR A 15 5.86 -12.21 10.77
C THR A 15 4.88 -11.65 9.73
N PHE A 16 5.14 -10.43 9.23
CA PHE A 16 4.25 -9.78 8.27
C PHE A 16 4.78 -9.90 6.85
N SER A 17 4.00 -10.55 5.98
CA SER A 17 4.30 -10.63 4.54
C SER A 17 3.93 -9.36 3.78
N CYS A 18 2.97 -8.59 4.28
CA CYS A 18 2.59 -7.30 3.69
C CYS A 18 1.99 -6.34 4.71
N ALA A 19 1.86 -5.07 4.32
CA ALA A 19 1.11 -4.07 5.07
C ALA A 19 0.40 -3.09 4.13
N VAL A 20 -0.75 -2.59 4.60
CA VAL A 20 -1.48 -1.48 4.00
C VAL A 20 -1.36 -0.28 4.94
N SER A 21 -0.71 0.79 4.52
CA SER A 21 -0.46 1.97 5.37
C SER A 21 -1.24 3.17 4.85
N GLY A 22 -2.18 3.66 5.65
CA GLY A 22 -2.95 4.86 5.34
C GLY A 22 -2.26 6.10 5.90
N ALA A 23 -1.94 7.06 5.04
CA ALA A 23 -1.31 8.33 5.35
C ALA A 23 -0.08 8.21 6.27
N PRO A 24 1.00 7.52 5.84
CA PRO A 24 2.20 7.39 6.65
C PRO A 24 2.80 8.78 6.97
N MET A 25 3.29 8.94 8.19
CA MET A 25 3.82 10.21 8.67
C MET A 25 5.26 10.10 9.19
N THR A 26 5.87 11.25 9.44
CA THR A 26 7.17 11.34 10.12
C THR A 26 7.08 12.42 11.18
N TRP A 27 7.57 12.13 12.39
CA TRP A 27 7.47 13.02 13.54
C TRP A 27 8.16 14.37 13.33
N ASP A 28 9.25 14.39 12.55
CA ASP A 28 10.03 15.60 12.24
C ASP A 28 9.28 16.66 11.43
N ALA A 29 8.13 16.32 10.85
CA ALA A 29 7.36 17.20 9.98
C ALA A 29 5.86 17.24 10.30
N TYR A 30 5.46 16.68 11.45
CA TYR A 30 4.09 16.72 11.95
C TYR A 30 3.87 17.95 12.87
N ASP A 31 2.65 18.19 13.33
CA ASP A 31 2.35 19.36 14.14
C ASP A 31 3.10 19.36 15.48
N THR A 32 3.59 20.53 15.89
CA THR A 32 4.45 20.68 17.08
C THR A 32 3.70 20.35 18.36
N PHE A 33 2.43 20.75 18.48
CA PHE A 33 1.63 20.51 19.68
C PHE A 33 1.47 19.00 19.98
N TYR A 34 1.14 18.21 18.98
CA TYR A 34 0.99 16.77 19.12
C TYR A 34 2.35 16.09 19.31
N THR A 35 3.32 16.44 18.47
CA THR A 35 4.62 15.78 18.45
C THR A 35 5.38 16.01 19.74
N GLU A 36 5.50 17.25 20.22
CA GLU A 36 6.26 17.57 21.44
C GLU A 36 5.58 17.00 22.69
N LYS A 37 4.25 16.91 22.71
CA LYS A 37 3.50 16.30 23.82
C LYS A 37 3.86 14.83 24.05
N TYR A 38 4.09 14.06 22.97
CA TYR A 38 4.36 12.62 23.06
C TYR A 38 5.83 12.25 22.88
N MET A 39 6.59 13.01 22.10
CA MET A 39 7.99 12.72 21.75
C MET A 39 8.99 13.62 22.48
N GLY A 40 8.54 14.71 23.10
CA GLY A 40 9.41 15.76 23.63
C GLY A 40 10.01 16.64 22.52
N LEU A 41 10.90 17.55 22.88
CA LEU A 41 11.57 18.42 21.90
C LEU A 41 12.56 17.61 21.05
N PRO A 42 12.66 17.84 19.73
CA PRO A 42 13.59 17.11 18.86
C PRO A 42 15.05 17.20 19.30
N LYS A 43 15.44 18.30 19.95
CA LYS A 43 16.80 18.50 20.49
C LYS A 43 17.08 17.68 21.75
N GLU A 44 16.04 17.37 22.51
CA GLU A 44 16.15 16.66 23.79
C GLU A 44 15.98 15.15 23.60
N ASN A 45 15.26 14.73 22.56
CA ASN A 45 14.98 13.32 22.29
C ASN A 45 15.17 12.95 20.79
N PRO A 46 16.36 13.19 20.20
CA PRO A 46 16.59 12.96 18.78
C PRO A 46 16.36 11.49 18.37
N ASP A 47 16.73 10.55 19.23
CA ASP A 47 16.59 9.11 19.00
C ASP A 47 15.13 8.70 18.82
N ALA A 48 14.20 9.29 19.59
CA ALA A 48 12.79 8.97 19.42
C ALA A 48 12.25 9.43 18.06
N TYR A 49 12.67 10.60 17.58
CA TYR A 49 12.27 11.09 16.25
C TYR A 49 12.84 10.22 15.13
N GLU A 50 14.08 9.75 15.28
CA GLU A 50 14.73 8.88 14.32
C GLU A 50 14.11 7.47 14.32
N TYR A 51 14.10 6.78 15.45
CA TYR A 51 13.61 5.40 15.55
C TYR A 51 12.08 5.28 15.50
N GLY A 52 11.37 6.38 15.79
CA GLY A 52 9.93 6.50 15.65
C GLY A 52 9.48 6.72 14.21
N SER A 53 10.40 7.03 13.29
CA SER A 53 10.09 7.23 11.88
C SER A 53 10.28 5.95 11.07
N MET A 54 9.29 5.61 10.23
CA MET A 54 9.43 4.52 9.26
C MET A 54 10.64 4.73 8.34
N MET A 55 10.97 5.97 8.02
CA MET A 55 12.12 6.33 7.18
C MET A 55 13.43 5.64 7.61
N HIS A 56 13.65 5.50 8.92
CA HIS A 56 14.83 4.82 9.46
C HIS A 56 14.81 3.30 9.23
N HIS A 57 13.63 2.67 9.17
CA HIS A 57 13.48 1.22 9.09
C HIS A 57 13.21 0.68 7.67
N VAL A 58 13.13 1.53 6.65
CA VAL A 58 12.85 1.15 5.24
C VAL A 58 13.71 -0.04 4.76
N HIS A 59 14.99 -0.06 5.13
CA HIS A 59 15.92 -1.11 4.72
C HIS A 59 15.55 -2.51 5.26
N LYS A 60 14.83 -2.58 6.38
CA LYS A 60 14.42 -3.83 7.04
C LYS A 60 13.19 -4.47 6.38
N ILE A 61 12.50 -3.74 5.52
CA ILE A 61 11.28 -4.24 4.86
C ILE A 61 11.63 -5.40 3.92
N ARG A 62 11.00 -6.55 4.17
CA ARG A 62 11.07 -7.75 3.31
C ARG A 62 9.76 -7.99 2.55
N GLY A 63 8.63 -7.65 3.16
CA GLY A 63 7.30 -7.81 2.58
C GLY A 63 6.89 -6.70 1.61
N LYS A 64 5.62 -6.74 1.21
CA LYS A 64 5.01 -5.81 0.24
C LYS A 64 4.23 -4.71 0.94
N LEU A 65 4.26 -3.51 0.38
CA LEU A 65 3.66 -2.32 0.99
C LEU A 65 2.68 -1.65 0.02
N LEU A 66 1.44 -1.49 0.44
CA LEU A 66 0.45 -0.62 -0.20
C LEU A 66 0.32 0.66 0.63
N LEU A 67 0.59 1.79 0.00
CA LEU A 67 0.44 3.12 0.60
C LEU A 67 -0.86 3.74 0.11
N VAL A 68 -1.63 4.34 1.00
CA VAL A 68 -2.88 5.02 0.66
C VAL A 68 -2.83 6.45 1.19
N HIS A 69 -3.05 7.46 0.35
CA HIS A 69 -2.95 8.86 0.78
C HIS A 69 -3.94 9.79 0.07
N GLY A 70 -4.57 10.69 0.83
CA GLY A 70 -5.39 11.78 0.28
C GLY A 70 -4.59 13.07 0.02
N MET A 71 -4.62 13.59 -1.20
CA MET A 71 -3.74 14.69 -1.61
C MET A 71 -4.05 16.03 -0.93
N ILE A 72 -5.29 16.24 -0.48
CA ILE A 72 -5.71 17.48 0.19
C ILE A 72 -5.70 17.34 1.71
N SER A 73 -4.95 16.39 2.27
CA SER A 73 -4.77 16.25 3.72
C SER A 73 -4.08 17.48 4.32
N GLU A 74 -4.78 18.22 5.18
CA GLU A 74 -4.14 19.24 6.00
C GLU A 74 -3.40 18.67 7.22
N ASP A 75 -3.82 17.50 7.72
CA ASP A 75 -3.25 16.94 8.94
C ASP A 75 -1.93 16.20 8.67
N VAL A 76 -1.94 15.27 7.70
CA VAL A 76 -0.76 14.49 7.31
C VAL A 76 -0.44 14.85 5.86
N HIS A 77 0.40 15.88 5.68
CA HIS A 77 0.73 16.39 4.35
C HIS A 77 1.33 15.28 3.47
N PHE A 78 0.95 15.23 2.18
CA PHE A 78 1.43 14.21 1.23
C PHE A 78 2.97 14.11 1.11
N ARG A 79 3.67 15.16 1.55
CA ARG A 79 5.15 15.19 1.65
C ARG A 79 5.71 13.99 2.43
N HIS A 80 5.01 13.51 3.46
CA HIS A 80 5.48 12.33 4.21
C HIS A 80 5.51 11.08 3.32
N THR A 81 4.42 10.80 2.60
CA THR A 81 4.35 9.69 1.65
C THR A 81 5.36 9.84 0.52
N ALA A 82 5.50 11.03 -0.05
CA ALA A 82 6.49 11.29 -1.10
C ALA A 82 7.93 11.01 -0.64
N ARG A 83 8.30 11.44 0.58
CA ARG A 83 9.61 11.12 1.18
C ARG A 83 9.79 9.61 1.33
N LEU A 84 8.74 8.91 1.76
CA LEU A 84 8.82 7.47 2.01
C LEU A 84 9.00 6.70 0.71
N VAL A 85 8.24 7.04 -0.32
CA VAL A 85 8.37 6.47 -1.66
C VAL A 85 9.79 6.68 -2.20
N ASN A 86 10.36 7.88 -2.04
CA ASN A 86 11.75 8.13 -2.46
C ASN A 86 12.75 7.22 -1.75
N LEU A 87 12.60 6.98 -0.44
CA LEU A 87 13.48 6.07 0.29
C LEU A 87 13.27 4.61 -0.11
N LEU A 88 12.03 4.18 -0.35
CA LEU A 88 11.73 2.84 -0.84
C LEU A 88 12.38 2.61 -2.21
N ILE A 89 12.28 3.58 -3.12
CA ILE A 89 12.96 3.54 -4.42
C ILE A 89 14.47 3.45 -4.25
N ALA A 90 15.06 4.32 -3.41
CA ALA A 90 16.51 4.29 -3.15
C ALA A 90 16.99 2.97 -2.54
N ALA A 91 16.15 2.31 -1.74
CA ALA A 91 16.42 1.01 -1.13
C ALA A 91 16.06 -0.20 -2.03
N GLY A 92 15.60 0.03 -3.26
CA GLY A 92 15.18 -1.04 -4.19
C GLY A 92 13.94 -1.81 -3.70
N LYS A 93 13.08 -1.19 -2.90
CA LYS A 93 11.88 -1.80 -2.33
C LYS A 93 10.64 -1.42 -3.15
N SER A 94 9.91 -2.43 -3.62
CA SER A 94 8.65 -2.23 -4.33
C SER A 94 7.54 -1.75 -3.40
N ASN A 95 6.73 -0.81 -3.87
CA ASN A 95 5.50 -0.37 -3.20
C ASN A 95 4.40 -0.12 -4.23
N GLU A 96 3.14 -0.26 -3.79
CA GLU A 96 1.97 0.25 -4.50
C GLU A 96 1.49 1.52 -3.81
N LEU A 97 0.99 2.48 -4.59
CA LEU A 97 0.52 3.76 -4.07
C LEU A 97 -0.87 4.07 -4.63
N LEU A 98 -1.83 4.22 -3.73
CA LEU A 98 -3.19 4.63 -4.00
C LEU A 98 -3.39 6.08 -3.57
N LEU A 99 -3.67 6.95 -4.54
CA LEU A 99 -3.88 8.37 -4.30
C LEU A 99 -5.34 8.76 -4.47
N PHE A 100 -5.83 9.57 -3.55
CA PHE A 100 -7.14 10.19 -3.63
C PHE A 100 -6.98 11.70 -3.74
N SER A 101 -7.17 12.25 -4.95
CA SER A 101 -6.93 13.67 -5.24
C SER A 101 -7.79 14.61 -4.40
N ASP A 102 -9.05 14.24 -4.18
CA ASP A 102 -10.06 15.11 -3.58
C ASP A 102 -10.35 14.74 -2.11
N GLU A 103 -9.50 13.93 -1.51
CA GLU A 103 -9.66 13.46 -0.14
C GLU A 103 -8.60 14.00 0.78
N ARG A 104 -9.00 14.26 2.03
CA ARG A 104 -8.11 14.76 3.07
C ARG A 104 -7.23 13.62 3.56
N ARG A 105 -7.68 12.89 4.58
CA ARG A 105 -6.87 11.84 5.21
C ARG A 105 -7.08 10.45 4.57
N MET A 106 -8.32 10.10 4.25
CA MET A 106 -8.71 8.81 3.68
C MET A 106 -9.84 9.01 2.69
N ALA A 107 -10.07 8.02 1.83
CA ALA A 107 -11.31 7.92 1.09
C ALA A 107 -12.52 8.08 2.02
N ARG A 108 -13.58 8.72 1.52
CA ARG A 108 -14.88 8.78 2.17
C ARG A 108 -15.97 8.43 1.16
N ARG A 109 -17.05 7.81 1.65
CA ARG A 109 -18.30 7.53 0.91
C ARG A 109 -18.06 6.52 -0.23
N HIS A 110 -18.51 6.81 -1.46
CA HIS A 110 -18.40 5.89 -2.60
C HIS A 110 -16.95 5.51 -2.96
N ARG A 111 -15.96 6.31 -2.54
CA ARG A 111 -14.54 6.00 -2.74
C ARG A 111 -14.00 4.97 -1.74
N ASP A 112 -14.75 4.65 -0.69
CA ASP A 112 -14.39 3.62 0.30
C ASP A 112 -14.44 2.24 -0.34
N ILE A 113 -15.48 1.96 -1.13
CA ILE A 113 -15.60 0.70 -1.89
C ILE A 113 -14.41 0.52 -2.83
N TYR A 114 -14.05 1.58 -3.58
CA TYR A 114 -12.88 1.52 -4.45
C TYR A 114 -11.59 1.25 -3.66
N MET A 115 -11.40 1.91 -2.52
CA MET A 115 -10.24 1.65 -1.66
C MET A 115 -10.21 0.19 -1.17
N GLU A 116 -11.33 -0.33 -0.71
CA GLU A 116 -11.49 -1.71 -0.23
C GLU A 116 -11.23 -2.74 -1.34
N ASP A 117 -11.75 -2.51 -2.55
CA ASP A 117 -11.50 -3.35 -3.72
C ASP A 117 -9.99 -3.37 -4.05
N ARG A 118 -9.33 -2.22 -4.05
CA ARG A 118 -7.87 -2.12 -4.30
C ARG A 118 -7.05 -2.82 -3.24
N ILE A 119 -7.45 -2.74 -1.97
CA ILE A 119 -6.81 -3.46 -0.87
C ILE A 119 -7.01 -4.97 -1.02
N SER A 120 -8.22 -5.40 -1.36
CA SER A 120 -8.55 -6.82 -1.55
C SER A 120 -7.74 -7.40 -2.70
N GLU A 121 -7.70 -6.72 -3.85
CA GLU A 121 -6.85 -7.11 -4.98
C GLU A 121 -5.37 -7.21 -4.60
N PHE A 122 -4.87 -6.26 -3.81
CA PHE A 122 -3.48 -6.26 -3.34
C PHE A 122 -3.19 -7.51 -2.51
N ILE A 123 -4.06 -7.85 -1.57
CA ILE A 123 -3.90 -9.04 -0.71
C ILE A 123 -4.05 -10.32 -1.54
N GLU A 124 -5.05 -10.41 -2.41
CA GLU A 124 -5.28 -11.58 -3.26
C GLU A 124 -4.11 -11.86 -4.20
N LYS A 125 -3.49 -10.84 -4.79
CA LYS A 125 -2.28 -10.98 -5.62
C LYS A 125 -1.15 -11.64 -4.85
N LEU A 126 -1.02 -11.31 -3.56
CA LEU A 126 0.01 -11.88 -2.69
C LEU A 126 -0.31 -13.31 -2.28
N MET A 127 -1.57 -13.60 -1.92
CA MET A 127 -2.00 -14.94 -1.53
C MET A 127 -1.96 -15.93 -2.70
N ASN A 128 -2.36 -15.50 -3.89
CA ASN A 128 -2.42 -16.36 -5.08
C ASN A 128 -1.05 -16.56 -5.75
N GLY A 129 0.03 -16.08 -5.13
CA GLY A 129 1.39 -16.26 -5.64
C GLY A 129 1.59 -15.68 -7.04
N ALA A 130 0.85 -14.62 -7.39
CA ALA A 130 0.85 -14.04 -8.73
C ALA A 130 2.24 -13.48 -9.06
N LEU A 131 3.01 -14.36 -9.71
CA LEU A 131 4.20 -14.19 -10.53
C LEU A 131 4.74 -12.75 -10.58
N PHE A 132 5.74 -12.53 -9.74
CA PHE A 132 6.71 -11.48 -9.96
C PHE A 132 7.42 -11.76 -11.30
N PHE A 133 7.03 -11.06 -12.36
CA PHE A 133 7.92 -10.92 -13.50
C PHE A 133 9.10 -10.05 -13.02
N PRO A 134 10.35 -10.51 -13.12
CA PRO A 134 11.49 -9.61 -12.96
C PRO A 134 11.25 -8.42 -13.88
N HIS A 135 11.48 -7.20 -13.37
CA HIS A 135 11.26 -5.98 -14.17
C HIS A 135 11.87 -6.20 -15.55
N PRO A 136 11.04 -6.21 -16.61
CA PRO A 136 11.57 -6.35 -17.95
C PRO A 136 12.56 -5.20 -18.14
N SER A 137 13.72 -5.48 -18.71
CA SER A 137 14.62 -4.42 -19.19
C SER A 137 13.81 -3.43 -20.03
N ALA A 138 14.26 -2.16 -20.12
CA ALA A 138 13.55 -1.15 -20.90
C ALA A 138 13.22 -1.64 -22.33
N ASP A 139 14.10 -2.44 -22.91
CA ASP A 139 13.93 -3.09 -24.22
C ASP A 139 12.81 -4.15 -24.23
N GLN A 140 12.67 -4.94 -23.15
CA GLN A 140 11.58 -5.92 -23.01
C GLN A 140 10.22 -5.25 -22.75
N MET A 141 10.19 -4.10 -22.07
CA MET A 141 8.95 -3.32 -21.94
C MET A 141 8.52 -2.71 -23.27
N LEU A 142 9.47 -2.21 -24.07
CA LEU A 142 9.21 -1.68 -25.41
C LEU A 142 8.61 -2.75 -26.33
N ALA A 143 9.13 -3.99 -26.27
CA ALA A 143 8.62 -5.11 -27.07
C ALA A 143 7.18 -5.52 -26.73
N LEU A 144 6.77 -5.35 -25.46
CA LEU A 144 5.42 -5.67 -25.00
C LEU A 144 4.39 -4.63 -25.46
N VAL A 145 4.80 -3.36 -25.53
CA VAL A 145 3.98 -2.25 -26.05
C VAL A 145 3.96 -2.24 -27.60
N LEU A 146 5.04 -2.70 -28.24
CA LEU A 146 5.19 -2.67 -29.70
C LEU A 146 4.76 -3.95 -30.41
N SER A 147 4.29 -5.00 -29.71
CA SER A 147 3.75 -6.19 -30.38
C SER A 147 2.41 -5.84 -31.06
N PRO A 148 2.36 -5.66 -32.38
CA PRO A 148 1.12 -5.42 -33.09
C PRO A 148 0.42 -6.78 -33.21
N GLU A 149 -0.90 -6.78 -33.05
CA GLU A 149 -1.81 -7.88 -33.35
C GLU A 149 -1.25 -8.90 -34.36
N GLN A 150 -0.82 -10.06 -33.87
CA GLN A 150 -0.93 -11.26 -34.68
C GLN A 150 -2.36 -11.77 -34.58
N SER A 151 -3.24 -11.26 -35.44
CA SER A 151 -4.12 -12.09 -36.27
C SER A 151 -5.15 -11.22 -37.00
N GLY A 152 -4.84 -10.85 -38.24
CA GLY A 152 -5.90 -10.80 -39.24
C GLY A 152 -6.38 -12.23 -39.51
N GLY A 153 -7.69 -12.46 -39.40
CA GLY A 153 -8.34 -13.60 -40.05
C GLY A 153 -9.02 -14.65 -39.17
N THR A 154 -10.32 -14.42 -38.95
CA THR A 154 -11.41 -15.41 -38.82
C THR A 154 -11.68 -16.11 -37.47
N HIS A 155 -12.96 -16.03 -37.11
CA HIS A 155 -13.71 -16.73 -36.06
C HIS A 155 -13.64 -16.18 -34.63
N HIS A 156 -14.60 -15.30 -34.34
CA HIS A 156 -15.22 -15.14 -33.02
C HIS A 156 -15.41 -16.50 -32.32
N LYS A 157 -14.78 -16.65 -31.15
CA LYS A 157 -15.41 -17.32 -30.02
C LYS A 157 -15.31 -16.40 -28.80
N PRO A 158 -16.43 -15.98 -28.21
CA PRO A 158 -16.38 -15.15 -27.02
C PRO A 158 -15.77 -15.96 -25.86
N PHE A 159 -14.92 -15.31 -25.08
CA PHE A 159 -14.49 -15.79 -23.76
C PHE A 159 -15.74 -16.08 -22.93
N GLN A 160 -16.04 -17.37 -22.70
CA GLN A 160 -17.07 -17.78 -21.75
C GLN A 160 -16.50 -17.62 -20.34
N PHE A 161 -17.08 -16.68 -19.58
CA PHE A 161 -17.05 -16.69 -18.13
C PHE A 161 -17.80 -17.95 -17.67
N PHE A 162 -17.12 -18.85 -16.95
CA PHE A 162 -17.81 -19.84 -16.13
C PHE A 162 -18.12 -19.19 -14.79
N SER A 163 -19.32 -18.65 -14.66
CA SER A 163 -19.96 -18.45 -13.36
C SER A 163 -20.42 -19.82 -12.85
N ASN A 164 -19.92 -20.24 -11.69
CA ASN A 164 -20.60 -21.27 -10.93
C ASN A 164 -21.53 -20.56 -9.95
N GLU A 165 -22.81 -20.60 -10.28
CA GLU A 165 -23.93 -20.04 -9.51
C GLU A 165 -24.01 -20.66 -8.10
N GLY A 166 -24.34 -19.85 -7.10
CA GLY A 166 -24.51 -20.29 -5.71
C GLY A 166 -24.99 -19.20 -4.74
N GLU A 167 -26.11 -18.54 -5.09
CA GLU A 167 -27.08 -17.82 -4.23
C GLU A 167 -26.66 -16.54 -3.44
N PRO A 168 -27.50 -15.48 -3.44
CA PRO A 168 -27.23 -14.20 -2.78
C PRO A 168 -27.87 -14.10 -1.38
N GLY A 169 -27.11 -13.56 -0.42
CA GLY A 169 -27.67 -12.98 0.80
C GLY A 169 -27.35 -13.73 2.09
N SER A 170 -26.29 -13.29 2.78
CA SER A 170 -26.34 -13.08 4.22
C SER A 170 -25.25 -12.09 4.64
N PHE A 171 -25.69 -11.03 5.31
CA PHE A 171 -24.83 -10.06 5.98
C PHE A 171 -24.33 -10.73 7.26
N VAL A 172 -23.03 -10.97 7.39
CA VAL A 172 -22.42 -11.39 8.65
C VAL A 172 -21.33 -10.37 9.00
N GLY A 173 -21.54 -9.70 10.13
CA GLY A 173 -20.71 -8.59 10.60
C GLY A 173 -19.27 -9.01 10.86
N TYR A 174 -18.35 -8.09 10.56
CA TYR A 174 -16.92 -8.22 10.75
C TYR A 174 -16.56 -8.08 12.25
N GLU A 175 -16.58 -9.18 13.00
CA GLU A 175 -15.89 -9.31 14.29
C GLU A 175 -14.72 -10.32 14.25
N ALA A 176 -14.31 -10.82 13.06
CA ALA A 176 -13.38 -11.97 12.97
C ALA A 176 -12.08 -11.75 12.16
N PHE A 177 -11.66 -10.52 11.84
CA PHE A 177 -10.43 -10.30 11.05
C PHE A 177 -9.11 -10.27 11.86
N GLY A 178 -9.18 -10.54 13.16
CA GLY A 178 -8.01 -10.53 14.05
C GLY A 178 -7.09 -11.77 14.00
N GLN A 179 -7.35 -12.78 13.15
CA GLN A 179 -6.64 -14.07 13.22
C GLN A 179 -5.99 -14.59 11.92
N LEU A 180 -6.02 -13.83 10.82
CA LEU A 180 -5.50 -14.32 9.53
C LEU A 180 -4.11 -13.78 9.14
N CYS A 181 -3.44 -13.02 10.01
CA CYS A 181 -2.07 -12.53 9.77
C CYS A 181 -0.99 -13.27 10.58
N GLU A 182 -1.32 -14.37 11.24
CA GLU A 182 -0.37 -15.28 11.89
C GLU A 182 -0.27 -16.58 11.09
N ALA A 183 0.61 -16.62 10.09
CA ALA A 183 1.06 -17.85 9.44
C ALA A 183 2.50 -17.69 8.96
#